data_AF-A0A161MD58-F1
#
_entry.id   AF-A0A161MD58-F1
#
_cell.length_a   1.000
_cell.length_b   1.000
_cell.length_c   1.000
_cell.angle_alpha   90.00
_cell.angle_beta   90.00
_cell.angle_gamma   90.00
#
_symmetry.space_group_name_H-M   'P 1'
#
loop_
_entity.id
_entity.type
_entity.pdbx_description
1 polymer ?
#
loop_
_entity_poly.entity_id
_entity_poly.type
_entity_poly.pdbx_seq_one_letter_code
_entity_poly.pdbx_strand_id
1 'polypeptide(L)'
;VKEKEIPSSPTFSLIDILSDPYEIRTWITAGLPRDKVSVENAIYVTKTSRWALMIDPQEQANRWIRQMEADNDLKMVKLTDATYMRTIEGAVRLGQPVLIWEVKETLDPSLSTIY
;
A
#
# COMPACT_ATOMS: atom_id res chain seq x y z
N VAL A 1 20.66 -17.22 13.07
CA VAL A 1 21.59 -16.19 12.52
C VAL A 1 22.83 -16.06 13.39
N LYS A 2 22.69 -15.68 14.68
CA LYS A 2 23.83 -15.64 15.62
C LYS A 2 24.54 -16.98 15.80
N GLU A 3 23.79 -18.07 15.86
CA GLU A 3 24.33 -19.43 16.01
C GLU A 3 25.01 -19.97 14.74
N LYS A 4 24.83 -19.30 13.60
CA LYS A 4 25.44 -19.67 12.30
C LYS A 4 26.58 -18.72 11.90
N GLU A 5 27.04 -17.86 12.81
CA GLU A 5 28.10 -16.86 12.58
C GLU A 5 27.89 -15.95 11.35
N ILE A 6 26.64 -15.73 10.97
CA ILE A 6 26.31 -14.86 9.83
C ILE A 6 26.40 -13.40 10.30
N PRO A 7 27.19 -12.53 9.62
CA PRO A 7 27.25 -11.11 9.93
C PRO A 7 25.86 -10.48 9.92
N SER A 8 25.50 -9.83 11.02
CA SER A 8 24.21 -9.17 11.19
C SER A 8 24.35 -7.95 12.09
N SER A 9 23.46 -6.98 11.92
CA SER A 9 23.42 -5.81 12.79
C SER A 9 23.10 -6.23 14.24
N PRO A 10 23.64 -5.53 15.25
CA PRO A 10 23.38 -5.85 16.66
C PRO A 10 21.92 -5.61 17.04
N THR A 11 21.25 -4.67 16.35
CA THR A 11 19.85 -4.31 16.50
C THR A 11 19.14 -4.41 15.15
N PHE A 12 17.86 -4.79 15.19
CA PHE A 12 17.00 -4.83 14.01
C PHE A 12 15.98 -3.71 14.06
N SER A 13 15.85 -2.98 12.96
CA SER A 13 14.86 -1.92 12.77
C SER A 13 14.41 -1.92 11.32
N LEU A 14 13.14 -2.27 11.09
CA LEU A 14 12.58 -2.33 9.74
C LEU A 14 12.65 -0.96 9.04
N ILE A 15 12.37 0.09 9.81
CA ILE A 15 12.39 1.48 9.36
C ILE A 15 13.80 1.83 8.88
N ASP A 16 14.84 1.58 9.69
CA ASP A 16 16.22 1.96 9.32
C ASP A 16 16.76 1.18 8.12
N ILE A 17 16.21 -0.01 7.84
CA ILE A 17 16.66 -0.88 6.76
C ILE A 17 15.93 -0.59 5.44
N LEU A 18 14.62 -0.35 5.49
CA LEU A 18 13.75 -0.33 4.29
C LEU A 18 13.09 1.02 4.02
N SER A 19 13.37 2.06 4.80
CA SER A 19 12.78 3.39 4.58
C SER A 19 13.84 4.48 4.44
N ASP A 20 13.51 5.47 3.61
CA ASP A 20 14.25 6.72 3.50
C ASP A 20 13.55 7.80 4.36
N PRO A 21 14.28 8.60 5.17
CA PRO A 21 13.71 9.73 5.90
C PRO A 21 12.90 10.71 5.03
N TYR A 22 13.24 10.86 3.75
CA TYR A 22 12.49 11.66 2.78
C TYR A 22 11.15 11.01 2.40
N GLU A 23 11.13 9.70 2.14
CA GLU A 23 9.89 8.95 1.89
C GLU A 23 8.95 9.04 3.09
N ILE A 24 9.47 8.81 4.31
CA ILE A 24 8.69 8.92 5.54
C ILE A 24 8.08 10.32 5.69
N ARG A 25 8.85 11.38 5.42
CA ARG A 25 8.33 12.76 5.46
C ARG A 25 7.23 12.99 4.44
N THR A 26 7.35 12.40 3.25
CA THR A 26 6.34 12.47 2.21
C THR A 26 5.05 11.80 2.68
N TRP A 27 5.14 10.59 3.26
CA TRP A 27 3.99 9.89 3.80
C TRP A 27 3.29 10.66 4.93
N ILE A 28 4.06 11.24 5.84
CA ILE A 28 3.53 12.06 6.94
C ILE A 28 2.82 13.30 6.40
N THR A 29 3.40 13.97 5.40
CA THR A 29 2.78 15.13 4.73
C THR A 29 1.47 14.73 4.04
N ALA A 30 1.42 13.52 3.49
CA ALA A 30 0.22 12.94 2.90
C ALA A 30 -0.82 12.43 3.92
N GLY A 31 -0.58 12.60 5.23
CA GLY A 31 -1.55 12.29 6.28
C GLY A 31 -1.34 10.96 7.00
N LEU A 32 -0.21 10.27 6.78
CA LEU A 32 0.17 9.10 7.58
C LEU A 32 0.53 9.54 9.03
N PRO A 33 0.07 8.83 10.06
CA PRO A 33 0.55 9.03 11.42
C PRO A 33 2.06 8.87 11.54
N ARG A 34 2.63 9.55 12.53
CA ARG A 34 4.07 9.49 12.84
C ARG A 34 4.44 8.35 13.78
N ASP A 35 3.49 7.50 14.15
CA ASP A 35 3.77 6.37 15.02
C ASP A 35 4.49 5.26 14.25
N LYS A 36 5.23 4.44 15.00
CA LYS A 36 6.09 3.39 14.44
C LYS A 36 5.28 2.36 13.62
N VAL A 37 4.09 1.98 14.07
CA VAL A 37 3.28 0.94 13.42
C VAL A 37 2.77 1.44 12.06
N SER A 38 2.32 2.70 12.00
CA SER A 38 1.88 3.33 10.75
C SER A 38 3.01 3.43 9.73
N VAL A 39 4.22 3.80 10.16
CA VAL A 39 5.40 3.85 9.27
C VAL A 39 5.78 2.46 8.77
N GLU A 40 5.78 1.44 9.65
CA GLU A 40 6.02 0.05 9.24
C GLU A 40 4.96 -0.46 8.25
N ASN A 41 3.68 -0.13 8.46
CA ASN A 41 2.60 -0.44 7.52
C ASN A 41 2.80 0.25 6.16
N ALA A 42 3.23 1.51 6.14
CA ALA A 42 3.54 2.20 4.90
C ALA A 42 4.71 1.54 4.14
N ILE A 43 5.72 1.04 4.85
CA ILE A 43 6.80 0.24 4.24
C ILE A 43 6.23 -1.03 3.60
N TYR A 44 5.33 -1.76 4.28
CA TYR A 44 4.70 -2.94 3.69
C TYR A 44 3.89 -2.60 2.43
N VAL A 45 3.12 -1.51 2.46
CA VAL A 45 2.30 -1.08 1.30
C VAL A 45 3.16 -0.67 0.11
N THR A 46 4.32 -0.03 0.35
CA THR A 46 5.14 0.57 -0.71
C THR A 46 6.28 -0.32 -1.22
N LYS A 47 6.79 -1.24 -0.39
CA LYS A 47 7.97 -2.05 -0.74
C LYS A 47 7.64 -3.51 -1.07
N THR A 48 6.41 -3.96 -0.84
CA THR A 48 6.03 -5.34 -1.20
C THR A 48 5.61 -5.44 -2.66
N SER A 49 5.91 -6.56 -3.29
CA SER A 49 5.49 -6.86 -4.67
C SER A 49 4.02 -7.27 -4.77
N ARG A 50 3.37 -7.50 -3.64
CA ARG A 50 1.96 -7.90 -3.54
C ARG A 50 1.13 -6.68 -3.21
N TRP A 51 -0.06 -6.56 -3.79
CA TRP A 51 -0.97 -5.48 -3.40
C TRP A 51 -1.43 -5.66 -1.96
N ALA A 52 -1.29 -4.59 -1.18
CA ALA A 52 -1.63 -4.60 0.23
C ALA A 52 -3.14 -4.45 0.45
N LEU A 53 -3.72 -5.34 1.26
CA LEU A 53 -5.07 -5.18 1.79
C LEU A 53 -4.99 -4.39 3.09
N MET A 54 -5.47 -3.15 3.07
CA MET A 54 -5.47 -2.26 4.23
C MET A 54 -6.76 -2.43 5.04
N ILE A 55 -6.63 -2.90 6.29
CA ILE A 55 -7.74 -3.01 7.25
C ILE A 55 -7.72 -1.74 8.10
N ASP A 56 -8.64 -0.82 7.82
CA ASP A 56 -8.61 0.52 8.38
C ASP A 56 -10.02 1.03 8.72
N PRO A 57 -10.48 0.82 9.97
CA PRO A 57 -11.80 1.28 10.40
C PRO A 57 -11.91 2.82 10.53
N GLN A 58 -10.80 3.55 10.47
CA GLN A 58 -10.75 5.00 10.64
C GLN A 58 -10.55 5.78 9.32
N GLU A 59 -10.51 5.06 8.19
CA GLU A 59 -10.29 5.58 6.83
C GLU A 59 -9.00 6.42 6.67
N GLN A 60 -8.05 6.25 7.57
CA GLN A 60 -6.76 6.91 7.52
C GLN A 60 -5.90 6.47 6.33
N ALA A 61 -5.76 5.16 6.10
CA ALA A 61 -5.01 4.60 4.99
C ALA A 61 -5.64 5.02 3.64
N ASN A 62 -6.97 5.06 3.59
CA ASN A 62 -7.69 5.53 2.40
C ASN A 62 -7.37 7.00 2.10
N ARG A 63 -7.46 7.90 3.09
CA ARG A 63 -7.07 9.31 2.94
C ARG A 63 -5.61 9.46 2.53
N TRP A 64 -4.72 8.68 3.17
CA TRP A 64 -3.29 8.71 2.88
C TRP A 64 -2.97 8.33 1.44
N ILE A 65 -3.49 7.20 0.92
CA ILE A 65 -3.25 6.77 -0.46
C ILE A 65 -3.83 7.76 -1.47
N ARG A 66 -5.03 8.30 -1.22
CA ARG A 66 -5.62 9.33 -2.08
C ARG A 66 -4.74 10.58 -2.16
N GLN A 67 -4.13 10.98 -1.05
CA GLN A 67 -3.25 12.14 -1.01
C GLN A 67 -1.88 11.84 -1.66
N MET A 68 -1.35 10.63 -1.46
CA MET A 68 -0.09 10.18 -2.09
C MET A 68 -0.18 10.13 -3.61
N GLU A 69 -1.31 9.64 -4.14
CA GLU A 69 -1.51 9.41 -5.57
C GLU A 69 -2.35 10.52 -6.25
N ALA A 70 -2.52 11.66 -5.58
CA ALA A 70 -3.36 12.76 -6.05
C ALA A 70 -2.93 13.28 -7.43
N ASP A 71 -1.61 13.33 -7.68
CA ASP A 71 -1.02 13.81 -8.93
C ASP A 71 -0.91 12.70 -10.01
N ASN A 72 -1.21 11.45 -9.66
CA ASN A 72 -1.02 10.27 -10.52
C ASN A 72 -2.33 9.75 -11.15
N ASP A 73 -3.42 10.52 -11.09
CA ASP A 73 -4.75 10.15 -11.60
C ASP A 73 -5.28 8.83 -11.03
N LEU A 74 -5.28 8.72 -9.70
CA LEU A 74 -5.78 7.58 -8.94
C LEU A 74 -7.22 7.20 -9.33
N LYS A 75 -7.40 5.94 -9.74
CA LYS A 75 -8.73 5.37 -10.02
C LYS A 75 -9.33 4.73 -8.77
N MET A 76 -10.41 5.33 -8.30
CA MET A 76 -11.24 4.80 -7.22
C MET A 76 -12.26 3.80 -7.78
N VAL A 77 -12.28 2.58 -7.29
CA VAL A 77 -13.14 1.50 -7.82
C VAL A 77 -13.81 0.72 -6.70
N LYS A 78 -15.10 0.38 -6.83
CA LYS A 78 -15.79 -0.53 -5.91
C LYS A 78 -16.00 -1.89 -6.57
N LEU A 79 -15.90 -2.97 -5.80
CA LEU A 79 -16.21 -4.31 -6.31
C LEU A 79 -17.69 -4.51 -6.64
N THR A 80 -18.56 -3.61 -6.18
CA THR A 80 -19.98 -3.59 -6.52
C THR A 80 -20.26 -3.04 -7.92
N ASP A 81 -19.29 -2.35 -8.54
CA ASP A 81 -19.50 -1.68 -9.81
C ASP A 81 -19.42 -2.70 -10.95
N ALA A 82 -20.46 -2.79 -11.79
CA ALA A 82 -20.48 -3.75 -12.89
C ALA A 82 -19.32 -3.61 -13.89
N THR A 83 -18.67 -2.45 -13.92
CA THR A 83 -17.55 -2.13 -14.82
C THR A 83 -16.19 -2.14 -14.15
N TYR A 84 -16.07 -2.57 -12.89
CA TYR A 84 -14.84 -2.44 -12.10
C TYR A 84 -13.62 -3.07 -12.79
N MET A 85 -13.76 -4.27 -13.37
CA MET A 85 -12.69 -4.97 -14.09
C MET A 85 -12.19 -4.17 -15.31
N ARG A 86 -13.11 -3.54 -16.06
CA ARG A 86 -12.73 -2.71 -17.22
C ARG A 86 -11.92 -1.49 -16.79
N THR A 87 -12.28 -0.88 -15.68
CA THR A 87 -11.53 0.25 -15.11
C THR A 87 -10.12 -0.18 -14.69
N ILE A 88 -10.00 -1.34 -14.03
CA ILE A 88 -8.70 -1.89 -13.62
C ILE A 88 -7.84 -2.21 -14.85
N GLU A 89 -8.38 -2.91 -15.85
CA GLU A 89 -7.65 -3.22 -17.09
C GLU A 89 -7.18 -1.95 -17.83
N GLY A 90 -8.02 -0.91 -17.86
CA GLY A 90 -7.66 0.38 -18.43
C GLY A 90 -6.52 1.06 -17.65
N ALA A 91 -6.61 1.07 -16.33
CA ALA A 91 -5.59 1.65 -15.46
C ALA A 91 -4.23 0.92 -15.60
N VAL A 92 -4.24 -0.41 -15.68
CA VAL A 92 -3.02 -1.21 -15.93
C VAL A 92 -2.37 -0.81 -17.26
N ARG A 93 -3.15 -0.64 -18.34
CA ARG A 93 -2.61 -0.23 -19.65
C ARG A 93 -2.02 1.18 -19.64
N LEU A 94 -2.60 2.08 -18.87
CA LEU A 94 -2.19 3.49 -18.78
C LEU A 94 -1.15 3.74 -17.68
N GLY A 95 -0.81 2.73 -16.87
CA GLY A 95 0.10 2.87 -15.73
C GLY A 95 -0.48 3.70 -14.59
N GLN A 96 -1.80 3.70 -14.42
CA GLN A 96 -2.49 4.50 -13.40
C GLN A 96 -2.68 3.70 -12.11
N PRO A 97 -2.51 4.33 -10.93
CA PRO A 97 -2.76 3.67 -9.66
C PRO A 97 -4.26 3.42 -9.49
N VAL A 98 -4.61 2.31 -8.85
CA VAL A 98 -5.99 1.91 -8.55
C VAL A 98 -6.15 1.66 -7.07
N LEU A 99 -7.17 2.26 -6.46
CA LEU A 99 -7.61 1.97 -5.10
C LEU A 99 -9.00 1.33 -5.14
N ILE A 100 -9.04 0.04 -4.81
CA ILE A 100 -10.30 -0.67 -4.57
C ILE A 100 -10.75 -0.38 -3.14
N TRP A 101 -11.91 0.23 -2.98
CA TRP A 101 -12.43 0.63 -1.67
C TRP A 101 -13.70 -0.15 -1.30
N GLU A 102 -14.00 -0.19 0.00
CA GLU A 102 -15.13 -0.97 0.56
C GLU A 102 -15.10 -2.46 0.15
N VAL A 103 -13.91 -3.04 0.16
CA VAL A 103 -13.73 -4.47 -0.06
C VAL A 103 -14.41 -5.24 1.08
N LYS A 104 -15.30 -6.15 0.73
CA LYS A 104 -15.96 -7.06 1.68
C LYS A 104 -15.03 -8.24 2.03
N GLU A 105 -15.45 -9.06 2.98
CA GLU A 105 -14.72 -10.28 3.38
C GLU A 105 -14.43 -11.24 2.20
N THR A 106 -15.29 -11.21 1.18
CA THR A 106 -15.11 -11.98 -0.05
C THR A 106 -14.59 -11.10 -1.18
N LEU A 107 -13.38 -11.40 -1.63
CA LEU A 107 -12.81 -10.87 -2.85
C LEU A 107 -13.29 -11.69 -4.06
N ASP A 108 -13.51 -11.00 -5.19
CA ASP A 108 -13.81 -11.67 -6.45
C ASP A 108 -12.55 -12.44 -6.92
N PRO A 109 -12.66 -13.76 -7.21
CA PRO A 109 -11.53 -14.56 -7.68
C PRO A 109 -10.86 -14.01 -8.94
N SER A 110 -11.56 -13.25 -9.79
CA SER A 110 -10.99 -12.65 -11.00
C SER A 110 -9.81 -11.69 -10.72
N LEU A 111 -9.76 -11.08 -9.53
CA LEU A 111 -8.63 -10.23 -9.10
C LEU A 111 -7.32 -11.02 -8.98
N SER A 112 -7.39 -12.33 -8.73
CA SER A 112 -6.19 -13.18 -8.65
C SER A 112 -5.49 -13.36 -10.00
N THR A 113 -6.19 -13.09 -11.11
CA THR A 113 -5.66 -13.25 -12.48
C THR A 113 -4.81 -12.06 -12.93
N ILE A 114 -4.82 -10.96 -12.17
CA ILE A 114 -4.07 -9.73 -12.49
C ILE A 114 -2.64 -9.78 -11.86
N TYR A 115 -2.29 -10.88 -11.17
CA TYR A 115 -0.95 -11.16 -10.62
C TYR A 115 0.09 -11.53 -11.69
#